data_AF-A0A8J7C1Y6-F1
#
_entry.id   AF-A0A8J7C1Y6-F1
#
_cell.length_a   1.000
_cell.length_b   1.000
_cell.length_c   1.000
_cell.angle_alpha   90.00
_cell.angle_beta   90.00
_cell.angle_gamma   90.00
#
_symmetry.space_group_name_H-M   'P 1'
#
loop_
_entity.id
_entity.type
_entity.pdbx_description
1 polymer ?
#
loop_
_entity_poly.entity_id
_entity_poly.type
_entity_poly.pdbx_seq_one_letter_code
_entity_poly.pdbx_strand_id
1 'polypeptide(L)'
;VVGIHFTGAVSGKAIVLVGGGLFLIWSGVKELRLKIKGVEHEVEEVAKFGQVLFTIVSLNLLFSVDSILTVVGMTDIFLVMMGSVVISVVLMLIFAGPIATFMSENPDFEILGLFVLLLIGFVLFLEGGHVAGMTVNDSEFPYIPQWITIFILLLMFSVDLYQNWLERMRDKAPVVLRRRKK
;
A
#
# COMPACT_ATOMS: atom_id res chain seq x y z
N VAL A 1 6.03 -16.97 -33.43
CA VAL A 1 5.86 -15.64 -32.80
C VAL A 1 4.83 -15.83 -31.70
N VAL A 2 5.25 -15.84 -30.43
CA VAL A 2 4.35 -16.06 -29.30
C VAL A 2 3.48 -14.81 -29.17
N GLY A 3 2.28 -14.86 -29.74
CA GLY A 3 1.27 -13.82 -29.58
C GLY A 3 0.60 -14.00 -28.22
N ILE A 4 0.80 -13.06 -27.32
CA ILE A 4 0.05 -13.04 -26.05
C ILE A 4 -1.35 -12.57 -26.40
N HIS A 5 -2.35 -13.45 -26.29
CA HIS A 5 -3.75 -13.11 -26.50
C HIS A 5 -4.40 -12.80 -25.15
N PHE A 6 -4.92 -11.58 -25.00
CA PHE A 6 -5.71 -11.15 -23.84
C PHE A 6 -7.19 -11.13 -24.21
N THR A 7 -8.02 -11.88 -23.48
CA THR A 7 -9.48 -11.79 -23.55
C THR A 7 -10.01 -11.45 -22.17
N GLY A 8 -11.04 -10.61 -22.06
CA GLY A 8 -11.61 -10.22 -20.76
C GLY A 8 -12.89 -9.40 -20.91
N ALA A 9 -13.71 -9.40 -19.87
CA ALA A 9 -14.92 -8.60 -19.75
C ALA A 9 -14.64 -7.35 -18.91
N VAL A 10 -15.00 -6.18 -19.45
CA VAL A 10 -14.83 -4.91 -18.73
C VAL A 10 -15.97 -4.74 -17.74
N SER A 11 -15.67 -4.92 -16.45
CA SER A 11 -16.59 -4.58 -15.35
C SER A 11 -16.13 -3.29 -14.65
N GLY A 12 -17.08 -2.51 -14.12
CA GLY A 12 -16.75 -1.31 -13.34
C GLY A 12 -15.83 -1.63 -12.14
N LYS A 13 -16.03 -2.80 -11.53
CA LYS A 13 -15.16 -3.35 -10.47
C LYS A 13 -13.72 -3.52 -10.95
N ALA A 14 -13.52 -4.17 -12.09
CA ALA A 14 -12.19 -4.39 -12.64
C ALA A 14 -11.46 -3.08 -12.98
N ILE A 15 -12.17 -2.10 -13.55
CA ILE A 15 -11.58 -0.78 -13.85
C ILE A 15 -11.06 -0.10 -12.59
N VAL A 16 -11.85 -0.09 -11.52
CA VAL A 16 -11.46 0.58 -10.28
C VAL A 16 -10.31 -0.16 -9.59
N LEU A 17 -10.30 -1.49 -9.59
CA LEU A 17 -9.22 -2.29 -9.03
C LEU A 17 -7.90 -2.12 -9.80
N VAL A 18 -7.93 -2.25 -11.13
CA VAL A 18 -6.73 -2.09 -11.98
C VAL A 18 -6.23 -0.66 -11.95
N GLY A 19 -7.12 0.32 -12.19
CA GLY A 19 -6.76 1.73 -12.19
C GLY A 19 -6.27 2.19 -10.82
N GLY A 20 -6.91 1.69 -9.76
CA GLY A 20 -6.51 1.94 -8.39
C GLY A 20 -5.16 1.36 -8.03
N GLY A 21 -4.95 0.09 -8.35
CA GLY A 21 -3.66 -0.58 -8.13
C GLY A 21 -2.52 0.17 -8.82
N LEU A 22 -2.71 0.56 -10.08
CA LEU A 22 -1.74 1.37 -10.82
C LEU A 22 -1.49 2.74 -10.18
N PHE A 23 -2.54 3.42 -9.72
CA PHE A 23 -2.43 4.70 -9.04
C PHE A 23 -1.62 4.59 -7.74
N LEU A 24 -1.90 3.58 -6.90
CA LEU A 24 -1.17 3.36 -5.65
C LEU A 24 0.30 3.01 -5.91
N ILE A 25 0.58 2.17 -6.91
CA ILE A 25 1.96 1.83 -7.30
C ILE A 25 2.70 3.09 -7.76
N TRP A 26 2.09 3.86 -8.66
CA TRP A 26 2.70 5.09 -9.16
C TRP A 26 2.95 6.10 -8.03
N SER A 27 1.97 6.32 -7.16
CA SER A 27 2.08 7.24 -6.02
C SER A 27 3.16 6.78 -5.05
N GLY A 28 3.15 5.50 -4.65
CA GLY A 28 4.14 4.95 -3.73
C GLY A 28 5.57 5.01 -4.29
N VAL A 29 5.76 4.71 -5.59
CA VAL A 29 7.08 4.82 -6.23
C VAL A 29 7.55 6.27 -6.30
N LYS A 30 6.64 7.21 -6.60
CA LYS A 30 6.97 8.64 -6.63
C LYS A 30 7.43 9.12 -5.25
N GLU A 31 6.67 8.84 -4.20
CA GLU A 31 7.00 9.22 -2.82
C GLU A 31 8.30 8.58 -2.35
N LEU A 32 8.50 7.29 -2.65
CA LEU A 32 9.73 6.57 -2.29
C LEU A 32 10.96 7.20 -2.96
N ARG A 33 10.87 7.60 -4.24
CA ARG A 33 11.98 8.28 -4.94
C ARG A 33 12.30 9.64 -4.32
N LEU A 34 11.30 10.42 -3.93
CA LEU A 34 11.49 11.72 -3.29
C LEU A 34 12.23 11.55 -1.95
N LYS A 35 11.79 10.58 -1.14
CA LYS A 35 12.45 10.22 0.13
C LYS A 35 13.90 9.78 -0.05
N ILE A 36 14.17 8.87 -0.98
CA ILE A 36 15.52 8.34 -1.20
C ILE A 36 16.49 9.43 -1.66
N LYS A 37 16.02 10.37 -2.48
CA LYS A 37 16.88 11.46 -2.97
C LYS A 37 17.25 12.47 -1.88
N GLY A 38 16.68 12.36 -0.67
CA GLY A 38 16.91 13.32 0.40
C GLY A 38 16.57 14.74 -0.02
N VAL A 39 15.66 14.90 -1.00
CA VAL A 39 15.12 16.22 -1.34
C VAL A 39 14.25 16.60 -0.16
N GLU A 40 14.87 17.19 0.85
CA GLU A 40 14.20 17.89 1.95
C GLU A 40 13.34 18.96 1.29
N HIS A 41 12.05 18.66 1.05
CA HIS A 41 11.02 19.60 0.64
C HIS A 41 11.59 20.89 0.02
N GLU A 42 12.39 20.79 -1.06
CA GLU A 42 12.67 21.96 -1.86
C GLU A 42 11.27 22.31 -2.33
N VAL A 43 10.81 23.49 -1.91
CA VAL A 43 9.45 23.97 -2.08
C VAL A 43 9.22 24.15 -3.58
N GLU A 44 9.08 23.05 -4.31
CA GLU A 44 8.55 23.00 -5.65
C GLU A 44 7.07 23.33 -5.52
N GLU A 45 6.69 24.42 -6.20
CA GLU A 45 5.35 24.92 -6.45
C GLU A 45 4.24 24.42 -5.52
N VAL A 46 3.66 25.33 -4.73
CA VAL A 46 2.39 25.15 -4.00
C VAL A 46 1.52 24.12 -4.73
N ALA A 47 1.52 22.88 -4.23
CA ALA A 47 0.78 21.81 -4.85
C ALA A 47 -0.65 22.32 -4.97
N LYS A 48 -1.14 22.49 -6.20
CA LYS A 48 -2.44 23.12 -6.44
C LYS A 48 -3.44 22.36 -5.58
N PHE A 49 -4.22 23.07 -4.78
CA PHE A 49 -5.18 22.47 -3.84
C PHE A 49 -5.99 21.33 -4.49
N GLY A 50 -6.35 21.48 -5.77
CA GLY A 50 -7.01 20.44 -6.55
C GLY A 50 -6.23 19.14 -6.74
N GLN A 51 -4.89 19.18 -6.86
CA GLN A 51 -4.05 17.99 -6.95
C GLN A 51 -4.00 17.23 -5.63
N VAL A 52 -3.84 17.92 -4.50
CA VAL A 52 -3.86 17.30 -3.17
C VAL A 52 -5.24 16.70 -2.89
N LEU A 53 -6.31 17.45 -3.19
CA LEU A 53 -7.68 16.97 -3.06
C LEU A 53 -7.93 15.73 -3.92
N PHE A 54 -7.50 15.75 -5.19
CA PHE A 54 -7.63 14.61 -6.09
C PHE A 54 -6.91 13.37 -5.54
N THR A 55 -5.69 13.52 -5.00
CA THR A 55 -4.95 12.41 -4.38
C THR A 55 -5.69 11.85 -3.17
N ILE A 56 -6.16 12.70 -2.25
CA ILE A 56 -6.88 12.26 -1.05
C ILE A 56 -8.16 11.53 -1.44
N VAL A 57 -8.97 12.10 -2.33
CA VAL A 57 -10.23 11.49 -2.77
C VAL A 57 -9.95 10.17 -3.49
N SER A 58 -8.92 10.12 -4.36
CA SER A 58 -8.53 8.89 -5.04
C SER A 58 -8.10 7.81 -4.05
N LEU A 59 -7.20 8.12 -3.10
CA LEU A 59 -6.77 7.17 -2.07
C LEU A 59 -7.95 6.65 -1.23
N ASN A 60 -8.86 7.53 -0.80
CA ASN A 60 -10.06 7.14 -0.05
C ASN A 60 -10.98 6.25 -0.88
N LEU A 61 -11.17 6.55 -2.17
CA LEU A 61 -11.99 5.73 -3.08
C LEU A 61 -11.39 4.33 -3.22
N LEU A 62 -10.08 4.22 -3.38
CA LEU A 62 -9.40 2.93 -3.55
C LEU A 62 -9.45 2.07 -2.27
N PHE A 63 -9.18 2.66 -1.10
CA PHE A 63 -9.32 1.94 0.17
C PHE A 63 -10.78 1.55 0.46
N SER A 64 -11.76 2.38 0.07
CA SER A 64 -13.17 2.04 0.23
C SER A 64 -13.58 0.86 -0.66
N VAL A 65 -13.09 0.80 -1.89
CA VAL A 65 -13.46 -0.25 -2.85
C VAL A 65 -12.86 -1.59 -2.43
N ASP A 66 -11.59 -1.62 -2.04
CA ASP A 66 -10.94 -2.84 -1.53
C ASP A 66 -11.62 -3.38 -0.26
N SER A 67 -11.87 -2.49 0.72
CA SER A 67 -12.53 -2.88 1.98
C SER A 67 -13.96 -3.39 1.78
N ILE A 68 -14.74 -2.80 0.86
CA ILE A 68 -16.08 -3.30 0.52
C ILE A 68 -15.99 -4.64 -0.21
N LEU A 69 -15.15 -4.76 -1.24
CA LEU A 69 -15.08 -5.96 -2.08
C LEU A 69 -14.62 -7.20 -1.31
N THR A 70 -13.66 -7.02 -0.40
CA THR A 70 -13.21 -8.04 0.55
C THR A 70 -14.38 -8.57 1.39
N VAL A 71 -15.15 -7.66 1.99
CA VAL A 71 -16.23 -8.04 2.92
C VAL A 71 -17.43 -8.64 2.17
N VAL A 72 -17.76 -8.11 0.99
CA VAL A 72 -18.79 -8.67 0.09
C VAL A 72 -18.44 -10.10 -0.33
N GLY A 73 -17.16 -10.41 -0.50
CA GLY A 73 -16.70 -11.76 -0.86
C GLY A 73 -16.75 -12.76 0.29
N MET A 74 -16.87 -12.31 1.55
CA MET A 74 -16.85 -13.17 2.74
C MET A 74 -18.24 -13.43 3.35
N THR A 75 -19.21 -12.55 3.14
CA THR A 75 -20.54 -12.68 3.74
C THR A 75 -21.64 -12.07 2.87
N ASP A 76 -22.73 -12.81 2.73
CA ASP A 76 -23.94 -12.35 2.03
C ASP A 76 -24.85 -11.48 2.92
N ILE A 77 -24.51 -11.34 4.21
CA ILE A 77 -25.35 -10.60 5.16
C ILE A 77 -25.07 -9.10 5.01
N PHE A 78 -25.98 -8.40 4.31
CA PHE A 78 -25.88 -6.96 4.05
C PHE A 78 -25.61 -6.12 5.31
N LEU A 79 -26.27 -6.46 6.43
CA LEU A 79 -26.07 -5.78 7.72
C LEU A 79 -24.64 -5.93 8.25
N VAL A 80 -24.04 -7.12 8.13
CA VAL A 80 -22.66 -7.37 8.59
C VAL A 80 -21.68 -6.64 7.68
N MET A 81 -21.93 -6.65 6.37
CA MET A 81 -21.12 -5.97 5.38
C MET A 81 -21.04 -4.47 5.62
N MET A 82 -22.21 -3.81 5.70
CA MET A 82 -22.29 -2.37 5.96
C MET A 82 -21.71 -2.01 7.34
N GLY A 83 -22.05 -2.78 8.38
CA GLY A 83 -21.53 -2.55 9.73
C GLY A 83 -20.01 -2.63 9.80
N SER A 84 -19.40 -3.63 9.16
CA SER A 84 -17.95 -3.82 9.16
C SER A 84 -17.20 -2.70 8.45
N VAL A 85 -17.73 -2.23 7.31
CA VAL A 85 -17.13 -1.11 6.55
C VAL A 85 -17.17 0.18 7.37
N VAL A 86 -18.32 0.50 7.97
CA VAL A 86 -18.46 1.71 8.81
C VAL A 86 -17.52 1.65 10.01
N ILE A 87 -17.47 0.52 10.72
CA ILE A 87 -16.56 0.35 11.87
C ILE A 87 -15.10 0.49 11.44
N SER A 88 -14.71 -0.13 10.31
CA SER A 88 -13.35 -0.04 9.78
C SER A 88 -12.95 1.41 9.46
N VAL A 89 -13.80 2.16 8.77
CA VAL A 89 -13.54 3.58 8.44
C VAL A 89 -13.44 4.42 9.71
N VAL A 90 -14.33 4.23 10.69
CA VAL A 90 -14.27 4.94 11.97
C VAL A 90 -12.96 4.67 12.70
N LEU A 91 -12.53 3.40 12.75
CA LEU A 91 -11.25 3.04 13.36
C LEU A 91 -10.09 3.70 12.62
N MET A 92 -10.05 3.64 11.28
CA MET A 92 -9.01 4.31 10.49
C MET A 92 -8.94 5.81 10.80
N LEU A 93 -10.07 6.50 10.91
CA LEU A 93 -10.11 7.93 11.24
C LEU A 93 -9.60 8.25 12.64
N ILE A 94 -9.95 7.43 13.65
CA ILE A 94 -9.48 7.60 15.02
C ILE A 94 -7.95 7.42 15.10
N PHE A 95 -7.41 6.44 14.36
CA PHE A 95 -5.98 6.13 14.39
C PHE A 95 -5.14 6.97 13.41
N ALA A 96 -5.74 7.66 12.43
CA ALA A 96 -5.00 8.42 11.41
C ALA A 96 -4.07 9.48 12.01
N GLY A 97 -4.54 10.24 13.01
CA GLY A 97 -3.74 11.27 13.68
C GLY A 97 -2.52 10.70 14.40
N PRO A 98 -2.72 9.77 15.37
CA PRO A 98 -1.62 9.12 16.07
C PRO A 98 -0.61 8.42 15.14
N ILE A 99 -1.10 7.73 14.10
CA ILE A 99 -0.25 7.07 13.11
C ILE A 99 0.61 8.11 12.36
N ALA A 100 0.01 9.23 11.93
CA ALA A 100 0.73 10.28 11.23
C ALA A 100 1.84 10.91 12.10
N THR A 101 1.55 11.19 13.38
CA THR A 101 2.57 11.70 14.31
C THR A 101 3.68 10.68 14.54
N PHE A 102 3.34 9.41 14.75
CA PHE A 102 4.34 8.35 14.95
C PHE A 102 5.27 8.17 13.75
N MET A 103 4.72 8.20 12.53
CA MET A 103 5.50 8.13 11.30
C MET A 103 6.41 9.35 11.12
N SER A 104 5.96 10.55 11.53
CA SER A 104 6.79 11.77 11.47
C SER A 104 7.99 11.73 12.42
N GLU A 105 7.85 11.05 13.57
CA GLU A 105 8.92 10.89 14.55
C GLU A 105 9.85 9.70 14.22
N ASN A 106 9.38 8.73 13.42
CA ASN A 106 10.13 7.52 13.07
C ASN A 106 10.09 7.29 11.54
N PRO A 107 10.99 7.93 10.77
CA PRO A 107 10.99 7.90 9.31
C PRO A 107 11.03 6.50 8.67
N ASP A 108 11.61 5.51 9.37
CA ASP A 108 11.66 4.12 8.89
C ASP A 108 10.25 3.53 8.71
N PHE A 109 9.33 3.82 9.65
CA PHE A 109 7.93 3.40 9.54
C PHE A 109 7.20 4.13 8.42
N GLU A 110 7.66 5.32 8.05
CA GLU A 110 7.11 6.05 6.92
C GLU A 110 7.44 5.36 5.60
N ILE A 111 8.69 4.91 5.45
CA ILE A 111 9.16 4.12 4.29
C ILE A 111 8.45 2.76 4.27
N LEU A 112 8.28 2.11 5.42
CA LEU A 112 7.52 0.86 5.55
C LEU A 112 6.08 1.01 5.05
N GLY A 113 5.42 2.12 5.41
CA GLY A 113 4.07 2.44 4.93
C GLY A 113 3.99 2.57 3.41
N LEU A 114 5.03 3.11 2.76
CA LEU A 114 5.11 3.15 1.30
C LEU A 114 5.25 1.76 0.69
N PHE A 115 6.02 0.85 1.29
CA PHE A 115 6.09 -0.54 0.80
C PHE A 115 4.77 -1.29 0.97
N VAL A 116 4.06 -1.08 2.08
CA VAL A 116 2.70 -1.61 2.29
C VAL A 116 1.76 -1.10 1.21
N LEU A 117 1.79 0.21 0.93
CA LEU A 117 1.00 0.84 -0.13
C LEU A 117 1.27 0.23 -1.52
N LEU A 118 2.55 0.01 -1.85
CA LEU A 118 2.96 -0.63 -3.10
C LEU A 118 2.48 -2.07 -3.20
N LEU A 119 2.58 -2.85 -2.11
CA LEU A 119 2.13 -4.24 -2.07
C LEU A 119 0.61 -4.33 -2.27
N ILE A 120 -0.16 -3.50 -1.57
CA ILE A 120 -1.62 -3.43 -1.74
C ILE A 120 -1.96 -3.01 -3.17
N GLY A 121 -1.28 -1.99 -3.71
CA GLY A 121 -1.47 -1.57 -5.10
C GLY A 121 -1.21 -2.70 -6.11
N PHE A 122 -0.18 -3.51 -5.89
CA PHE A 122 0.12 -4.67 -6.72
C PHE A 122 -0.95 -5.75 -6.62
N VAL A 123 -1.43 -6.07 -5.41
CA VAL A 123 -2.50 -7.05 -5.20
C VAL A 123 -3.79 -6.60 -5.90
N LEU A 124 -4.18 -5.33 -5.75
CA LEU A 124 -5.37 -4.78 -6.40
C LEU A 124 -5.28 -4.82 -7.93
N PHE A 125 -4.11 -4.54 -8.48
CA PHE A 125 -3.88 -4.65 -9.92
C PHE A 125 -4.11 -6.09 -10.41
N LEU A 126 -3.57 -7.08 -9.69
CA LEU A 126 -3.71 -8.48 -10.06
C LEU A 126 -5.15 -8.97 -9.90
N GLU A 127 -5.80 -8.61 -8.79
CA GLU A 127 -7.19 -8.96 -8.53
C GLU A 127 -8.13 -8.32 -9.55
N GLY A 128 -7.85 -7.08 -9.98
CA GLY A 128 -8.59 -6.42 -11.05
C GLY A 128 -8.50 -7.17 -12.38
N GLY A 129 -7.33 -7.73 -12.71
CA GLY A 129 -7.15 -8.60 -13.88
C GLY A 129 -7.95 -9.91 -13.79
N HIS A 130 -7.93 -10.54 -12.61
CA HIS A 130 -8.72 -11.74 -12.35
C HIS A 130 -10.23 -11.46 -12.43
N VAL A 131 -10.70 -10.36 -11.84
CA VAL A 131 -12.12 -9.92 -11.88
C VAL A 131 -12.58 -9.54 -13.28
N ALA A 132 -11.68 -9.05 -14.13
CA ALA A 132 -11.96 -8.83 -15.56
C ALA A 132 -12.08 -10.14 -16.35
N GLY A 133 -11.85 -11.30 -15.73
CA GLY A 133 -11.79 -12.58 -16.43
C GLY A 133 -10.67 -12.58 -17.48
N MET A 134 -9.57 -11.88 -17.21
CA MET A 134 -8.45 -11.86 -18.15
C MET A 134 -7.90 -13.28 -18.29
N THR A 135 -7.83 -13.78 -19.52
CA THR A 135 -7.08 -15.00 -19.81
C THR A 135 -5.80 -14.62 -20.55
N VAL A 136 -4.71 -15.28 -20.18
CA VAL A 136 -3.41 -15.15 -20.84
C VAL A 136 -3.09 -16.53 -21.39
N ASN A 137 -3.15 -16.69 -22.71
CA ASN A 137 -2.93 -17.98 -23.39
C ASN A 137 -3.83 -19.11 -22.83
N ASP A 138 -5.13 -18.85 -22.71
CA ASP A 138 -6.15 -19.77 -22.17
C ASP A 138 -5.97 -20.19 -20.71
N SER A 139 -5.03 -19.56 -19.99
CA SER A 139 -4.87 -19.69 -18.53
C SER A 139 -5.48 -18.48 -17.83
N GLU A 140 -6.22 -18.70 -16.75
CA GLU A 140 -6.80 -17.62 -15.94
C GLU A 140 -5.71 -16.72 -15.35
N PHE A 141 -5.97 -15.41 -15.32
CA PHE A 141 -5.08 -14.45 -14.68
C PHE A 141 -4.92 -14.80 -13.19
N PRO A 142 -3.68 -14.76 -12.64
CA PRO A 142 -3.39 -15.26 -11.31
C PRO A 142 -4.19 -14.54 -10.21
N TYR A 143 -4.87 -15.32 -9.39
CA TYR A 143 -5.55 -14.87 -8.18
C TYR A 143 -4.62 -14.98 -6.96
N ILE A 144 -4.55 -13.93 -6.15
CA ILE A 144 -3.81 -13.96 -4.87
C ILE A 144 -4.82 -14.08 -3.72
N PRO A 145 -4.80 -15.19 -2.97
CA PRO A 145 -5.57 -15.31 -1.73
C PRO A 145 -5.22 -14.22 -0.71
N GLN A 146 -6.25 -13.62 -0.12
CA GLN A 146 -6.08 -12.46 0.76
C GLN A 146 -5.30 -12.76 2.05
N TRP A 147 -5.40 -13.97 2.59
CA TRP A 147 -4.60 -14.37 3.76
C TRP A 147 -3.09 -14.39 3.45
N ILE A 148 -2.67 -14.62 2.20
CA ILE A 148 -1.26 -14.50 1.80
C ILE A 148 -0.83 -13.04 1.90
N THR A 149 -1.65 -12.11 1.40
CA THR A 149 -1.38 -10.68 1.50
C THR A 149 -1.26 -10.23 2.96
N ILE A 150 -2.22 -10.62 3.81
CA ILE A 150 -2.18 -10.30 5.25
C ILE A 150 -0.94 -10.91 5.92
N PHE A 151 -0.60 -12.15 5.57
CA PHE A 151 0.59 -12.81 6.10
C PHE A 151 1.87 -12.10 5.67
N ILE A 152 2.00 -11.69 4.41
CA ILE A 152 3.15 -10.95 3.90
C ILE A 152 3.25 -9.59 4.62
N LEU A 153 2.14 -8.86 4.76
CA LEU A 153 2.10 -7.57 5.46
C LEU A 153 2.53 -7.70 6.92
N LEU A 154 2.01 -8.72 7.62
CA LEU A 154 2.36 -9.00 9.00
C LEU A 154 3.84 -9.40 9.14
N LEU A 155 4.34 -10.22 8.23
CA LEU A 155 5.75 -10.63 8.21
C LEU A 155 6.66 -9.42 7.93
N MET A 156 6.33 -8.59 6.94
CA MET A 156 7.06 -7.36 6.62
C MET A 156 7.16 -6.46 7.85
N PHE A 157 6.02 -6.19 8.48
CA PHE A 157 5.95 -5.37 9.68
C PHE A 157 6.74 -5.99 10.86
N SER A 158 6.63 -7.30 11.05
CA SER A 158 7.34 -8.01 12.13
C SER A 158 8.85 -8.01 11.93
N VAL A 159 9.33 -8.19 10.71
CA VAL A 159 10.76 -8.16 10.38
C VAL A 159 11.31 -6.76 10.61
N ASP A 160 10.59 -5.73 10.17
CA ASP A 160 10.98 -4.34 10.37
C ASP A 160 11.03 -3.96 11.86
N LEU A 161 9.99 -4.33 12.62
CA LEU A 161 9.98 -4.18 14.08
C LEU A 161 11.16 -4.89 14.74
N TYR A 162 11.46 -6.12 14.30
CA TYR A 162 12.56 -6.89 14.84
C TYR A 162 13.92 -6.21 14.55
N GLN A 163 14.12 -5.72 13.33
CA GLN A 163 15.35 -5.02 12.95
C GLN A 163 15.52 -3.71 13.73
N ASN A 164 14.49 -2.86 13.76
CA ASN A 164 14.52 -1.60 14.50
C ASN A 164 14.75 -1.83 16.01
N TRP A 165 14.11 -2.86 16.59
CA TRP A 165 14.37 -3.25 17.97
C TRP A 165 15.81 -3.73 18.19
N LEU A 166 16.37 -4.50 17.26
CA LEU A 166 17.73 -5.01 17.34
C LEU A 166 18.78 -3.89 17.23
N GLU A 167 18.57 -2.91 16.36
CA GLU A 167 19.47 -1.76 16.17
C GLU A 167 19.55 -0.91 17.44
N ARG A 168 18.41 -0.63 18.07
CA ARG A 168 18.35 0.06 19.38
C ARG A 168 19.13 -0.68 20.48
N MET A 169 19.25 -2.00 20.38
CA MET A 169 20.07 -2.79 21.30
C MET A 169 21.57 -2.78 20.94
N ARG A 170 21.91 -2.64 19.64
CA ARG A 170 23.29 -2.69 19.13
C ARG A 170 24.07 -1.38 19.32
N ASP A 171 23.40 -0.22 19.32
CA ASP A 171 24.03 1.10 19.44
C ASP A 171 24.69 1.41 20.80
N LYS A 172 24.66 0.47 21.75
CA LYS A 172 25.34 0.60 23.06
C LYS A 172 26.84 0.25 23.02
N ALA A 173 27.40 -0.21 21.91
CA ALA A 173 28.83 -0.49 21.80
C ALA A 173 29.56 0.67 21.11
N PRO A 174 30.23 1.60 21.84
CA PRO A 174 30.95 2.69 21.22
C PRO A 174 32.08 2.12 20.35
N VAL A 175 31.98 2.34 19.04
CA VAL A 175 33.06 2.01 18.10
C VAL A 175 34.19 3.00 18.39
N VAL A 176 35.22 2.50 19.08
CA VAL A 176 36.44 3.24 19.35
C VAL A 176 37.10 3.52 18.01
N LEU A 177 36.94 4.76 17.51
CA LEU A 177 37.69 5.24 16.35
C LEU A 177 39.17 5.25 16.75
N ARG A 178 39.90 4.21 16.33
CA ARG A 178 41.35 4.14 16.42
C ARG A 178 41.91 5.24 15.53
N ARG A 179 42.02 6.46 16.07
CA ARG A 179 42.78 7.55 15.46
C ARG A 179 44.18 7.02 15.17
N ARG A 180 44.48 6.84 13.88
CA ARG A 180 45.83 6.55 13.41
C ARG A 180 46.69 7.76 13.80
N LYS A 181 47.58 7.57 14.78
CA LYS A 181 48.54 8.58 15.20
C LYS A 181 49.65 8.69 14.14
N LYS A 182 49.86 9.93 13.68
CA LYS A 182 50.95 10.47 12.87
C LYS A 182 51.07 9.96 11.44
#